data_AF-A0A850BGQ2-F1
#
_entry.id   AF-A0A850BGQ2-F1
#
_cell.length_a   1.000
_cell.length_b   1.000
_cell.length_c   1.000
_cell.angle_alpha   90.00
_cell.angle_beta   90.00
_cell.angle_gamma   90.00
#
_symmetry.space_group_name_H-M   'P 1'
#
loop_
_entity.id
_entity.type
_entity.pdbx_description
1 polymer ?
#
loop_
_entity_poly.entity_id
_entity_poly.type
_entity_poly.pdbx_seq_one_letter_code
_entity_poly.pdbx_strand_id
1 'polypeptide(L)'
;MIQDNDLPADSQNPPAIAFEQWAEIAAEMLYRSSAERLEILRRRSIAPETWAPADAHWSNALAEEIAAGDLERAKIYAKRCADQTKQKSGSPKPADALANLRGTSLALDIPRGPALPFAPGAPPEIALQNAQKHAAAVQPPPPPKSAPSFGSTAAHPDMQKIARQVMPFGDTSPGSEPELDFTVERFASLCAELDMHPERAPEVLKRYGLGPDQKARLDALWRTKFSAEPATYAVFQEAKAVYAKWLASVGRGPG
;
A
#
# COMPACT_ATOMS: atom_id res chain seq x y z
N MET A 1 11.78 -18.76 -39.66
CA MET A 1 11.79 -20.06 -38.96
C MET A 1 11.53 -19.77 -37.49
N ILE A 2 10.24 -19.74 -37.11
CA ILE A 2 9.83 -19.66 -35.70
C ILE A 2 9.93 -21.10 -35.21
N GLN A 3 10.77 -21.38 -34.21
CA GLN A 3 10.88 -22.70 -33.61
C GLN A 3 9.51 -23.11 -33.08
N ASP A 4 8.96 -24.20 -33.62
CA ASP A 4 7.89 -24.98 -33.01
C ASP A 4 8.32 -25.24 -31.56
N ASN A 5 7.68 -24.51 -30.65
CA ASN A 5 7.89 -24.63 -29.24
C ASN A 5 7.25 -25.95 -28.84
N ASP A 6 8.10 -26.97 -28.66
CA ASP A 6 7.77 -28.30 -28.17
C ASP A 6 6.94 -28.15 -26.88
N LEU A 7 5.61 -28.16 -27.02
CA LEU A 7 4.69 -28.13 -25.89
C LEU A 7 4.96 -29.42 -25.11
N PRO A 8 5.35 -29.33 -23.82
CA PRO A 8 5.72 -30.51 -23.06
C PRO A 8 4.56 -31.51 -23.08
N ALA A 9 4.85 -32.74 -23.52
CA ALA A 9 3.90 -33.85 -23.62
C ALA A 9 3.22 -34.22 -22.27
N ASP A 10 3.55 -33.53 -21.18
CA ASP A 10 2.98 -33.70 -19.85
C ASP A 10 1.56 -33.09 -19.71
N SER A 11 1.05 -32.39 -20.74
CA SER A 11 -0.31 -31.83 -20.72
C SER A 11 -1.44 -32.87 -20.80
N GLN A 12 -1.12 -34.15 -21.04
CA GLN A 12 -2.14 -35.21 -21.19
C GLN A 12 -2.52 -35.94 -19.91
N ASN A 13 -1.75 -35.78 -18.82
CA ASN A 13 -2.13 -36.39 -17.55
C ASN A 13 -3.12 -35.47 -16.81
N PRO A 14 -4.36 -35.93 -16.55
CA PRO A 14 -5.29 -35.13 -15.78
C PRO A 14 -4.71 -34.87 -14.39
N PRO A 15 -4.80 -33.64 -13.87
CA PRO A 15 -4.28 -33.31 -12.55
C PRO A 15 -4.99 -34.13 -11.48
N ALA A 16 -4.32 -34.33 -10.34
CA ALA A 16 -4.87 -35.09 -9.20
C ALA A 16 -6.16 -34.49 -8.61
N ILE A 17 -6.46 -33.22 -8.91
CA ILE A 17 -7.64 -32.49 -8.43
C ILE A 17 -8.64 -32.40 -9.58
N ALA A 18 -9.85 -32.91 -9.38
CA ALA A 18 -10.94 -32.78 -10.36
C ALA A 18 -11.36 -31.32 -10.56
N PHE A 19 -11.91 -30.99 -11.73
CA PHE A 19 -12.32 -29.63 -12.08
C PHE A 19 -13.28 -29.02 -11.05
N GLU A 20 -14.28 -29.76 -10.59
CA GLU A 20 -15.28 -29.26 -9.64
C GLU A 20 -14.66 -28.87 -8.31
N GLN A 21 -13.70 -29.67 -7.84
CA GLN A 21 -12.96 -29.42 -6.61
C GLN A 21 -12.02 -28.22 -6.78
N TRP A 22 -11.30 -28.15 -7.91
CA TRP A 22 -10.47 -27.00 -8.25
C TRP A 22 -11.29 -25.71 -8.30
N ALA A 23 -12.44 -25.71 -9.00
CA ALA A 23 -13.30 -24.55 -9.17
C ALA A 23 -13.85 -24.03 -7.83
N GLU A 24 -14.20 -24.92 -6.91
CA GLU A 24 -14.63 -24.55 -5.56
C GLU A 24 -13.49 -23.86 -4.77
N ILE A 25 -12.30 -24.45 -4.78
CA ILE A 25 -11.14 -23.92 -4.05
C ILE A 25 -10.68 -22.59 -4.66
N ALA A 26 -10.59 -22.51 -5.99
CA ALA A 26 -10.21 -21.29 -6.70
C ALA A 26 -11.20 -20.15 -6.44
N ALA A 27 -12.51 -20.44 -6.44
CA ALA A 27 -13.52 -19.46 -6.07
C ALA A 27 -13.38 -19.02 -4.61
N GLU A 28 -13.08 -19.94 -3.69
CA GLU A 28 -12.89 -19.63 -2.27
C GLU A 28 -11.66 -18.72 -2.00
N MET A 29 -10.59 -18.92 -2.77
CA MET A 29 -9.36 -18.11 -2.73
C MET A 29 -9.52 -16.71 -3.32
N LEU A 30 -10.60 -16.47 -4.08
CA LEU A 30 -10.89 -15.18 -4.68
C LEU A 30 -10.98 -14.10 -3.58
N TYR A 31 -10.19 -13.04 -3.72
CA TYR A 31 -10.06 -11.95 -2.74
C TYR A 31 -9.49 -12.34 -1.36
N ARG A 32 -8.73 -13.43 -1.29
CA ARG A 32 -7.98 -13.85 -0.10
C ARG A 32 -6.51 -13.50 -0.22
N SER A 33 -5.91 -13.14 0.92
CA SER A 33 -4.47 -12.95 1.06
C SER A 33 -3.71 -14.27 0.85
N SER A 34 -2.40 -14.21 0.58
CA SER A 34 -1.58 -15.41 0.37
C SER A 34 -1.64 -16.38 1.57
N ALA A 35 -1.59 -15.85 2.80
CA ALA A 35 -1.70 -16.66 4.02
C ALA A 35 -3.04 -17.37 4.14
N GLU A 36 -4.15 -16.68 3.84
CA GLU A 36 -5.49 -17.30 3.82
C GLU A 36 -5.62 -18.37 2.73
N ARG A 37 -4.98 -18.20 1.57
CA ARG A 37 -4.97 -19.23 0.51
C ARG A 37 -4.27 -20.50 0.97
N LEU A 38 -3.12 -20.38 1.62
CA LEU A 38 -2.42 -21.53 2.20
C LEU A 38 -3.26 -22.23 3.27
N GLU A 39 -3.97 -21.46 4.09
CA GLU A 39 -4.88 -22.01 5.09
C GLU A 39 -6.07 -22.76 4.46
N ILE A 40 -6.64 -22.25 3.35
CA ILE A 40 -7.67 -22.95 2.58
C ILE A 40 -7.15 -24.29 2.06
N LEU A 41 -5.94 -24.31 1.47
CA LEU A 41 -5.31 -25.55 0.99
C LEU A 41 -5.07 -26.54 2.12
N ARG A 42 -4.50 -26.07 3.24
CA ARG A 42 -4.26 -26.88 4.43
C ARG A 42 -5.54 -27.50 4.97
N ARG A 43 -6.62 -26.73 5.07
CA ARG A 43 -7.94 -27.19 5.53
C ARG A 43 -8.55 -28.24 4.61
N ARG A 44 -8.26 -28.18 3.31
CA ARG A 44 -8.68 -29.15 2.30
C ARG A 44 -7.70 -30.32 2.14
N SER A 45 -6.63 -30.36 2.94
CA SER A 45 -5.56 -31.35 2.86
C SER A 45 -4.91 -31.44 1.47
N ILE A 46 -4.79 -30.31 0.78
CA ILE A 46 -4.14 -30.21 -0.52
C ILE A 46 -2.77 -29.56 -0.31
N ALA A 47 -1.72 -30.26 -0.77
CA ALA A 47 -0.38 -29.71 -0.74
C ALA A 47 -0.24 -28.57 -1.78
N PRO A 48 0.46 -27.46 -1.47
CA PRO A 48 0.69 -26.37 -2.42
C PRO A 48 1.30 -26.84 -3.74
N GLU A 49 2.17 -27.85 -3.70
CA GLU A 49 2.85 -28.45 -4.85
C GLU A 49 1.88 -29.25 -5.73
N THR A 50 0.78 -29.75 -5.17
CA THR A 50 -0.32 -30.39 -5.93
C THR A 50 -1.28 -29.36 -6.48
N TRP A 51 -1.50 -28.26 -5.76
CA TRP A 51 -2.39 -27.19 -6.19
C TRP A 51 -1.88 -26.46 -7.43
N ALA A 52 -0.61 -26.04 -7.46
CA ALA A 52 -0.10 -25.18 -8.53
C ALA A 52 -0.20 -25.80 -9.94
N PRO A 53 0.15 -27.08 -10.17
CA PRO A 53 -0.03 -27.72 -11.47
C PRO A 53 -1.50 -27.87 -11.86
N ALA A 54 -2.38 -28.21 -10.90
CA ALA A 54 -3.82 -28.30 -11.15
C ALA A 54 -4.41 -26.94 -11.50
N ASP A 55 -3.97 -25.88 -10.83
CA ASP A 55 -4.41 -24.50 -11.07
C ASP A 55 -4.03 -24.02 -12.47
N ALA A 56 -2.79 -24.28 -12.88
CA ALA A 56 -2.34 -23.98 -14.24
C ALA A 56 -3.12 -24.80 -15.29
N HIS A 57 -3.28 -26.11 -15.07
CA HIS A 57 -3.99 -26.98 -15.99
C HIS A 57 -5.45 -26.55 -16.20
N TRP A 58 -6.23 -26.40 -15.12
CA TRP A 58 -7.65 -26.06 -15.23
C TRP A 58 -7.88 -24.62 -15.69
N SER A 59 -7.01 -23.67 -15.33
CA SER A 59 -7.08 -22.30 -15.84
C SER A 59 -6.87 -22.26 -17.36
N ASN A 60 -5.89 -23.00 -17.87
CA ASN A 60 -5.62 -23.09 -19.32
C ASN A 60 -6.76 -23.79 -20.05
N ALA A 61 -7.22 -24.95 -19.55
CA ALA A 61 -8.35 -25.66 -20.13
C ALA A 61 -9.61 -24.78 -20.19
N LEU A 62 -9.89 -24.01 -19.14
CA LEU A 62 -11.03 -23.08 -19.11
C LEU A 62 -10.87 -21.97 -20.15
N ALA A 63 -9.67 -21.44 -20.34
CA ALA A 63 -9.40 -20.41 -21.34
C ALA A 63 -9.57 -20.95 -22.78
N GLU A 64 -9.09 -22.17 -23.04
CA GLU A 64 -9.25 -22.84 -24.34
C GLU A 64 -10.72 -23.15 -24.66
N GLU A 65 -11.49 -23.63 -23.69
CA GLU A 65 -12.93 -23.88 -23.84
C GLU A 65 -13.70 -22.59 -24.14
N ILE A 66 -13.41 -21.51 -23.42
CA ILE A 66 -13.99 -20.19 -23.68
C ILE A 66 -13.65 -19.72 -25.09
N ALA A 67 -12.41 -19.90 -25.55
CA ALA A 67 -11.99 -19.56 -26.91
C ALA A 67 -12.68 -20.41 -27.97
N ALA A 68 -12.98 -21.68 -27.67
CA ALA A 68 -13.76 -22.58 -28.51
C ALA A 68 -15.28 -22.32 -28.48
N GLY A 69 -15.74 -21.44 -27.58
CA GLY A 69 -17.16 -21.14 -27.39
C GLY A 69 -17.92 -22.13 -26.51
N ASP A 70 -17.21 -23.09 -25.88
CA ASP A 70 -17.80 -23.95 -24.84
C ASP A 70 -17.75 -23.21 -23.51
N LEU A 71 -18.93 -22.84 -23.02
CA LEU A 71 -19.08 -22.02 -21.82
C LEU A 71 -19.60 -22.81 -20.61
N GLU A 72 -19.78 -24.12 -20.71
CA GLU A 72 -20.42 -24.88 -19.63
C GLU A 72 -19.59 -24.88 -18.34
N ARG A 73 -18.29 -25.19 -18.42
CA ARG A 73 -17.39 -25.11 -17.26
C ARG A 73 -17.19 -23.68 -16.77
N ALA A 74 -17.09 -22.72 -17.68
CA ALA A 74 -16.99 -21.30 -17.34
C ALA A 74 -18.20 -20.81 -16.54
N LYS A 75 -19.42 -21.23 -16.90
CA LYS A 75 -20.64 -20.92 -16.14
C LYS A 75 -20.62 -21.54 -14.74
N ILE A 76 -20.15 -22.79 -14.61
CA ILE A 76 -20.03 -23.46 -13.31
C ILE A 76 -19.06 -22.68 -12.41
N TYR A 77 -17.87 -22.35 -12.92
CA TYR A 77 -16.87 -21.58 -12.16
C TYR A 77 -17.38 -20.17 -11.80
N ALA A 78 -17.98 -19.45 -12.76
CA ALA A 78 -18.55 -18.13 -12.54
C ALA A 78 -19.65 -18.13 -11.47
N LYS A 79 -20.50 -19.16 -11.45
CA LYS A 79 -21.52 -19.35 -10.42
C LYS A 79 -20.89 -19.51 -9.03
N ARG A 80 -19.83 -20.32 -8.90
CA ARG A 80 -19.09 -20.49 -7.63
C ARG A 80 -18.48 -19.17 -7.15
N CYS A 81 -17.87 -18.40 -8.04
CA CYS A 81 -17.32 -17.07 -7.72
C CYS A 81 -18.41 -16.10 -7.24
N ALA A 82 -19.58 -16.10 -7.89
CA ALA A 82 -20.71 -15.27 -7.49
C ALA A 82 -21.26 -15.67 -6.10
N ASP A 83 -21.40 -16.97 -5.84
CA ASP A 83 -21.85 -17.49 -4.55
C ASP A 83 -20.87 -17.11 -3.43
N GLN A 84 -19.56 -17.24 -3.66
CA GLN A 84 -18.54 -16.83 -2.68
C GLN A 84 -18.57 -15.33 -2.38
N THR A 85 -18.75 -14.51 -3.42
CA THR A 85 -18.86 -13.05 -3.27
C THR A 85 -20.08 -12.68 -2.42
N LYS A 86 -21.22 -13.35 -2.65
CA LYS A 86 -22.42 -13.17 -1.84
C LYS A 86 -22.20 -13.57 -0.39
N GLN A 87 -21.59 -14.73 -0.12
CA GLN A 87 -21.28 -15.17 1.24
C GLN A 87 -20.40 -14.15 2.00
N LYS A 88 -19.39 -13.58 1.33
CA LYS A 88 -18.54 -12.54 1.93
C LYS A 88 -19.32 -11.25 2.23
N SER A 89 -20.18 -10.81 1.32
CA SER A 89 -21.02 -9.62 1.52
C SER A 89 -22.11 -9.79 2.57
N GLY A 90 -22.58 -11.02 2.80
CA GLY A 90 -23.58 -11.37 3.80
C GLY A 90 -23.02 -11.53 5.22
N SER A 91 -21.70 -11.43 5.40
CA SER A 91 -21.13 -11.34 6.74
C SER A 91 -21.61 -10.05 7.40
N PRO A 92 -22.20 -10.11 8.61
CA PRO A 92 -22.84 -8.96 9.24
C PRO A 92 -21.86 -7.80 9.30
N LYS A 93 -22.31 -6.65 8.80
CA LYS A 93 -21.54 -5.41 8.78
C LYS A 93 -21.05 -5.17 10.22
N PRO A 94 -19.76 -4.91 10.47
CA PRO A 94 -19.19 -4.76 11.82
C PRO A 94 -19.80 -3.59 12.63
N ALA A 95 -20.69 -2.80 12.03
CA ALA A 95 -21.51 -1.82 12.72
C ALA A 95 -22.38 -2.44 13.83
N ASP A 96 -22.89 -3.66 13.66
CA ASP A 96 -23.73 -4.30 14.69
C ASP A 96 -22.91 -4.93 15.82
N ALA A 97 -21.65 -5.29 15.56
CA ALA A 97 -20.74 -5.79 16.60
C ALA A 97 -20.30 -4.67 17.57
N LEU A 98 -20.28 -3.41 17.14
CA LEU A 98 -19.98 -2.27 18.00
C LEU A 98 -21.12 -1.91 18.96
N ALA A 99 -22.36 -2.29 18.65
CA ALA A 99 -23.50 -2.06 19.56
C ALA A 99 -23.39 -2.91 20.84
N ASN A 100 -22.76 -4.08 20.77
CA ASN A 100 -22.58 -4.99 21.91
C ASN A 100 -21.26 -4.80 22.68
N LEU A 101 -20.38 -3.88 22.27
CA LEU A 101 -19.11 -3.58 22.95
C LEU A 101 -19.15 -2.29 23.81
N ARG A 102 -20.31 -1.65 23.96
CA ARG A 102 -20.47 -0.44 24.81
C ARG A 102 -20.31 -0.69 26.32
N GLY A 103 -20.00 -1.92 26.76
CA GLY A 103 -19.85 -2.29 28.18
C GLY A 103 -18.43 -2.26 28.74
N THR A 104 -17.38 -2.13 27.91
CA THR A 104 -15.99 -2.18 28.38
C THR A 104 -15.27 -0.85 28.14
N SER A 105 -15.78 0.23 28.73
CA SER A 105 -14.95 1.42 28.95
C SER A 105 -13.86 1.05 29.94
N LEU A 106 -12.64 0.83 29.44
CA LEU A 106 -11.45 0.70 30.25
C LEU A 106 -11.24 2.06 30.94
N ALA A 107 -11.67 2.16 32.21
CA ALA A 107 -11.39 3.31 33.06
C ALA A 107 -9.89 3.32 33.39
N LEU A 108 -9.09 3.80 32.46
CA LEU A 108 -7.70 4.16 32.73
C LEU A 108 -7.73 5.45 33.55
N ASP A 109 -7.53 5.31 34.85
CA ASP A 109 -7.28 6.40 35.77
C ASP A 109 -5.89 6.98 35.48
N ILE A 110 -5.83 7.81 34.44
CA ILE A 110 -4.62 8.55 34.10
C ILE A 110 -4.57 9.74 35.07
N PRO A 111 -3.55 9.83 35.96
CA PRO A 111 -3.41 10.98 36.83
C PRO A 111 -3.34 12.23 35.95
N ARG A 112 -4.31 13.13 36.14
CA ARG A 112 -4.35 14.41 35.43
C ARG A 112 -3.02 15.12 35.69
N GLY A 113 -2.24 15.30 34.62
CA GLY A 113 -1.05 16.13 34.67
C GLY A 113 -1.36 17.54 35.20
N PRO A 114 -0.33 18.31 35.60
CA PRO A 114 -0.51 19.67 36.09
C PRO A 114 -1.39 20.46 35.14
N ALA A 115 -2.40 21.15 35.70
CA ALA A 115 -3.37 21.89 34.93
C ALA A 115 -2.65 22.84 33.96
N LEU A 116 -2.88 22.65 32.66
CA LEU A 116 -2.48 23.63 31.67
C LEU A 116 -3.17 24.97 32.02
N PRO A 117 -2.52 26.12 31.83
CA PRO A 117 -3.05 27.44 32.19
C PRO A 117 -4.25 27.88 31.34
N PHE A 118 -4.81 26.99 30.51
CA PHE A 118 -6.01 27.26 29.74
C PHE A 118 -7.23 26.99 30.63
N ALA A 119 -7.79 28.06 31.19
CA ALA A 119 -9.07 28.01 31.86
C ALA A 119 -10.14 27.48 30.88
N PRO A 120 -10.76 26.31 31.13
CA PRO A 120 -11.85 25.82 30.29
C PRO A 120 -13.04 26.78 30.40
N GLY A 121 -13.56 27.25 29.26
CA GLY A 121 -14.78 28.06 29.23
C GLY A 121 -14.60 29.57 29.14
N ALA A 122 -13.43 30.07 28.72
CA ALA A 122 -13.35 31.46 28.29
C ALA A 122 -14.32 31.69 27.10
N PRO A 123 -15.26 32.65 27.19
CA PRO A 123 -16.15 32.98 26.09
C PRO A 123 -15.34 33.34 24.83
N PRO A 124 -15.85 33.05 23.62
CA PRO A 124 -15.15 33.33 22.37
C PRO A 124 -14.74 34.80 22.24
N GLU A 125 -15.52 35.74 22.79
CA GLU A 125 -15.13 37.17 22.90
C GLU A 125 -13.79 37.38 23.64
N ILE A 126 -13.57 36.67 24.74
CA ILE A 126 -12.36 36.83 25.57
C ILE A 126 -11.15 36.19 24.87
N ALA A 127 -11.35 35.08 24.17
CA ALA A 127 -10.30 34.49 23.34
C ALA A 127 -9.87 35.44 22.21
N LEU A 128 -10.83 36.12 21.57
CA LEU A 128 -10.56 37.10 20.51
C LEU A 128 -9.82 38.34 21.05
N GLN A 129 -10.25 38.88 22.20
CA GLN A 129 -9.54 39.99 22.85
C GLN A 129 -8.12 39.63 23.26
N ASN A 130 -7.90 38.44 23.81
CA ASN A 130 -6.56 37.98 24.18
C ASN A 130 -5.69 37.82 22.93
N ALA A 131 -6.21 37.23 21.85
CA ALA A 131 -5.49 37.11 20.58
C ALA A 131 -5.10 38.49 20.01
N GLN A 132 -6.01 39.47 20.04
CA GLN A 132 -5.74 40.85 19.61
C GLN A 132 -4.69 41.53 20.48
N LYS A 133 -4.76 41.36 21.81
CA LYS A 133 -3.79 41.91 22.75
C LYS A 133 -2.39 41.34 22.53
N HIS A 134 -2.29 40.04 22.23
CA HIS A 134 -1.01 39.40 21.92
C HIS A 134 -0.49 39.77 20.54
N ALA A 135 -1.36 39.94 19.53
CA ALA A 135 -0.96 40.38 18.19
C ALA A 135 -0.32 41.77 18.21
N ALA A 136 -0.82 42.70 19.03
CA ALA A 136 -0.24 44.04 19.19
C ALA A 136 1.13 44.04 19.91
N ALA A 137 1.46 42.98 20.65
CA ALA A 137 2.74 42.83 21.34
C ALA A 137 3.82 42.18 20.46
N VAL A 138 3.46 41.66 19.28
CA VAL A 138 4.41 41.13 18.31
C VAL A 138 5.14 42.31 17.67
N GLN A 139 6.41 42.50 18.03
CA GLN A 139 7.27 43.46 17.33
C GLN A 139 7.31 43.09 15.83
N PRO A 140 7.17 44.07 14.92
CA PRO A 140 7.37 43.81 13.50
C PRO A 140 8.76 43.21 13.29
N PRO A 141 8.91 42.25 12.36
CA PRO A 141 10.20 41.66 12.07
C PRO A 141 11.20 42.78 11.75
N PRO A 142 12.42 42.73 12.30
CA PRO A 142 13.42 43.74 11.98
C PRO A 142 13.60 43.80 10.46
N PRO A 143 13.80 45.00 9.89
CA PRO A 143 14.00 45.14 8.45
C PRO A 143 15.14 44.22 8.01
N PRO A 144 15.01 43.56 6.86
CA PRO A 144 16.03 42.65 6.37
C PRO A 144 17.36 43.42 6.30
N LYS A 145 18.37 42.95 7.05
CA LYS A 145 19.73 43.46 6.93
C LYS A 145 20.12 43.32 5.46
N SER A 146 20.48 44.43 4.83
CA SER A 146 20.95 44.47 3.45
C SER A 146 21.97 43.35 3.24
N ALA A 147 21.67 42.43 2.32
CA ALA A 147 22.58 41.34 2.01
C ALA A 147 23.95 41.92 1.64
N PRO A 148 25.07 41.38 2.18
CA PRO A 148 26.38 41.77 1.70
C PRO A 148 26.42 41.51 0.20
N SER A 149 26.74 42.55 -0.57
CA SER A 149 26.98 42.44 -2.00
C SER A 149 28.15 41.47 -2.20
N PHE A 150 27.85 40.24 -2.62
CA PHE A 150 28.86 39.27 -2.98
C PHE A 150 29.55 39.79 -4.23
N GLY A 151 30.79 40.25 -4.03
CA GLY A 151 31.64 40.79 -5.08
C GLY A 151 31.73 39.82 -6.25
N SER A 152 31.53 40.38 -7.44
CA SER A 152 31.69 39.75 -8.74
C SER A 152 33.01 38.96 -8.78
N THR A 153 32.94 37.63 -8.70
CA THR A 153 34.11 36.77 -8.73
C THR A 153 34.57 36.69 -10.18
N ALA A 154 35.68 37.34 -10.50
CA ALA A 154 36.32 37.24 -11.80
C ALA A 154 36.69 35.76 -12.06
N ALA A 155 36.21 35.20 -13.16
CA ALA A 155 36.47 33.83 -13.55
C ALA A 155 37.96 33.64 -13.84
N HIS A 156 38.68 32.98 -12.93
CA HIS A 156 40.05 32.56 -13.16
C HIS A 156 40.02 31.29 -14.03
N PRO A 157 40.72 31.23 -15.18
CA PRO A 157 40.58 30.16 -16.17
C PRO A 157 41.10 28.77 -15.73
N ASP A 158 41.50 28.60 -14.46
CA ASP A 158 42.13 27.37 -13.97
C ASP A 158 41.29 26.62 -12.91
N MET A 159 40.11 27.13 -12.53
CA MET A 159 39.24 26.43 -11.56
C MET A 159 38.55 25.18 -12.13
N GLN A 160 38.47 25.00 -13.45
CA GLN A 160 37.86 23.81 -14.05
C GLN A 160 38.65 22.52 -13.79
N LYS A 161 39.98 22.60 -13.60
CA LYS A 161 40.80 21.43 -13.25
C LYS A 161 40.67 21.03 -11.78
N ILE A 162 40.58 22.01 -10.88
CA ILE A 162 40.45 21.76 -9.44
C ILE A 162 39.03 21.28 -9.09
N ALA A 163 37.99 21.77 -9.78
CA ALA A 163 36.61 21.34 -9.56
C ALA A 163 36.36 19.85 -9.85
N ARG A 164 37.18 19.21 -10.70
CA ARG A 164 37.08 17.78 -11.00
C ARG A 164 37.70 16.87 -9.93
N GLN A 165 38.56 17.39 -9.07
CA GLN A 165 39.40 16.55 -8.18
C GLN A 165 38.97 16.57 -6.71
N VAL A 166 38.02 17.43 -6.31
CA VAL A 166 37.67 17.62 -4.89
C VAL A 166 36.16 17.60 -4.60
N MET A 167 35.31 17.31 -5.59
CA MET A 167 33.86 17.21 -5.37
C MET A 167 33.38 15.77 -5.59
N PRO A 168 32.91 15.04 -4.55
CA PRO A 168 32.31 13.71 -4.69
C PRO A 168 30.91 13.73 -5.34
N PHE A 169 30.56 14.81 -6.04
CA PHE A 169 29.33 14.94 -6.83
C PHE A 169 29.55 14.51 -8.30
N GLY A 170 30.52 13.61 -8.53
CA GLY A 170 30.88 13.12 -9.85
C GLY A 170 29.75 12.33 -10.51
N ASP A 171 29.39 12.78 -11.72
CA ASP A 171 28.61 12.07 -12.72
C ASP A 171 27.21 11.58 -12.28
N THR A 172 26.26 12.51 -12.15
CA THR A 172 24.87 12.20 -12.50
C THR A 172 24.83 11.90 -14.00
N SER A 173 25.13 10.66 -14.35
CA SER A 173 24.86 10.13 -15.68
C SER A 173 23.38 10.40 -15.99
N PRO A 174 23.02 11.13 -17.06
CA PRO A 174 21.63 11.50 -17.37
C PRO A 174 20.73 10.32 -17.77
N GLY A 175 21.10 9.09 -17.39
CA GLY A 175 20.32 7.86 -17.55
C GLY A 175 20.26 6.97 -16.31
N SER A 176 20.88 7.37 -15.19
CA SER A 176 20.67 6.69 -13.91
C SER A 176 19.37 7.23 -13.34
N GLU A 177 18.26 6.49 -13.54
CA GLU A 177 17.01 6.81 -12.87
C GLU A 177 17.29 6.97 -11.37
N PRO A 178 16.81 8.05 -10.73
CA PRO A 178 17.05 8.25 -9.31
C PRO A 178 16.55 7.01 -8.59
N GLU A 179 17.48 6.27 -7.97
CA GLU A 179 17.15 5.13 -7.14
C GLU A 179 16.20 5.68 -6.07
N LEU A 180 14.93 5.30 -6.19
CA LEU A 180 13.90 5.79 -5.29
C LEU A 180 14.19 5.12 -3.95
N ASP A 181 14.95 5.81 -3.09
CA ASP A 181 15.22 5.45 -1.70
C ASP A 181 13.90 5.45 -0.91
N PHE A 182 13.10 4.41 -1.14
CA PHE A 182 11.88 4.10 -0.43
C PHE A 182 12.21 3.09 0.64
N THR A 183 11.96 3.43 1.91
CA THR A 183 12.00 2.46 2.99
C THR A 183 10.74 1.59 2.96
N VAL A 184 10.79 0.43 3.64
CA VAL A 184 9.65 -0.50 3.75
C VAL A 184 8.43 0.22 4.35
N GLU A 185 8.64 1.04 5.37
CA GLU A 185 7.62 1.78 6.09
C GLU A 185 6.96 2.84 5.20
N ARG A 186 7.77 3.57 4.42
CA ARG A 186 7.25 4.59 3.49
C ARG A 186 6.42 3.95 2.39
N PHE A 187 6.85 2.79 1.87
CA PHE A 187 6.08 2.05 0.87
C PHE A 187 4.80 1.43 1.47
N ALA A 188 4.85 0.96 2.72
CA ALA A 188 3.68 0.47 3.46
C ALA A 188 2.64 1.56 3.70
N SER A 189 3.08 2.76 4.10
CA SER A 189 2.21 3.93 4.27
C SER A 189 1.53 4.32 2.96
N LEU A 190 2.29 4.38 1.85
CA LEU A 190 1.74 4.65 0.52
C LEU A 190 0.65 3.62 0.14
N CYS A 191 0.94 2.33 0.31
CA CYS A 191 -0.03 1.27 -0.01
C CYS A 191 -1.28 1.35 0.87
N ALA A 192 -1.14 1.64 2.16
CA ALA A 192 -2.27 1.78 3.08
C ALA A 192 -3.17 2.98 2.72
N GLU A 193 -2.60 4.13 2.34
CA GLU A 193 -3.37 5.29 1.89
C GLU A 193 -4.15 5.01 0.60
N LEU A 194 -3.53 4.36 -0.38
CA LEU A 194 -4.17 4.03 -1.66
C LEU A 194 -5.30 3.00 -1.51
N ASP A 195 -5.14 2.01 -0.63
CA ASP A 195 -6.19 1.03 -0.35
C ASP A 195 -7.41 1.65 0.33
N MET A 196 -7.18 2.65 1.20
CA MET A 196 -8.25 3.28 1.97
C MET A 196 -8.95 4.42 1.22
N HIS A 197 -8.23 5.12 0.34
CA HIS A 197 -8.71 6.27 -0.43
C HIS A 197 -8.36 6.15 -1.92
N PRO A 198 -8.91 5.17 -2.65
CA PRO A 198 -8.62 4.99 -4.07
C PRO A 198 -9.03 6.20 -4.92
N GLU A 199 -10.05 6.95 -4.49
CA GLU A 199 -10.52 8.18 -5.14
C GLU A 199 -9.50 9.33 -5.06
N ARG A 200 -8.54 9.26 -4.12
CA ARG A 200 -7.48 10.25 -3.91
C ARG A 200 -6.11 9.76 -4.40
N ALA A 201 -6.08 8.71 -5.21
CA ALA A 201 -4.85 8.14 -5.72
C ALA A 201 -3.90 9.17 -6.37
N PRO A 202 -4.35 10.09 -7.26
CA PRO A 202 -3.43 11.04 -7.87
C PRO A 202 -2.83 12.04 -6.86
N GLU A 203 -3.60 12.48 -5.85
CA GLU A 203 -3.10 13.37 -4.80
C GLU A 203 -2.13 12.66 -3.86
N VAL A 204 -2.41 11.41 -3.50
CA VAL A 204 -1.52 10.58 -2.69
C VAL A 204 -0.20 10.39 -3.44
N LEU A 205 -0.22 9.91 -4.68
CA LEU A 205 0.99 9.72 -5.48
C LEU A 205 1.81 11.01 -5.61
N LYS A 206 1.16 12.16 -5.86
CA LYS A 206 1.80 13.47 -5.89
C LYS A 206 2.50 13.82 -4.57
N ARG A 207 1.88 13.55 -3.42
CA ARG A 207 2.49 13.79 -2.09
C ARG A 207 3.77 12.97 -1.89
N TYR A 208 3.79 11.75 -2.42
CA TYR A 208 4.98 10.88 -2.36
C TYR A 208 6.01 11.20 -3.46
N GLY A 209 5.73 12.14 -4.36
CA GLY A 209 6.61 12.50 -5.46
C GLY A 209 6.65 11.45 -6.58
N LEU A 210 5.60 10.65 -6.72
CA LEU A 210 5.52 9.56 -7.69
C LEU A 210 4.49 9.86 -8.77
N GLY A 211 4.83 9.57 -10.02
CA GLY A 211 3.87 9.38 -11.12
C GLY A 211 3.29 7.97 -11.14
N PRO A 212 2.22 7.72 -11.93
CA PRO A 212 1.62 6.39 -12.07
C PRO A 212 2.60 5.34 -12.59
N ASP A 213 3.42 5.68 -13.60
CA ASP A 213 4.43 4.77 -14.15
C ASP A 213 5.57 4.48 -13.16
N GLN A 214 5.93 5.47 -12.34
CA GLN A 214 6.92 5.28 -11.27
C GLN A 214 6.37 4.36 -10.18
N LYS A 215 5.08 4.48 -9.83
CA LYS A 215 4.44 3.55 -8.89
C LYS A 215 4.43 2.12 -9.43
N ALA A 216 4.08 1.90 -10.69
CA ALA A 216 4.10 0.56 -11.28
C ALA A 216 5.51 -0.08 -11.21
N ARG A 217 6.56 0.70 -11.46
CA ARG A 217 7.96 0.25 -11.33
C ARG A 217 8.36 -0.02 -9.88
N LEU A 218 7.96 0.86 -8.96
CA LEU A 218 8.18 0.67 -7.53
C LEU A 218 7.51 -0.62 -7.02
N ASP A 219 6.29 -0.91 -7.47
CA ASP A 219 5.58 -2.14 -7.13
C ASP A 219 6.29 -3.38 -7.65
N ALA A 220 6.79 -3.35 -8.89
CA ALA A 220 7.56 -4.45 -9.46
C ALA A 220 8.85 -4.71 -8.67
N LEU A 221 9.58 -3.65 -8.30
CA LEU A 221 10.79 -3.73 -7.50
C LEU A 221 10.50 -4.36 -6.13
N TRP A 222 9.49 -3.87 -5.41
CA TRP A 222 9.13 -4.42 -4.11
C TRP A 222 8.59 -5.84 -4.21
N ARG A 223 7.87 -6.20 -5.27
CA ARG A 223 7.44 -7.59 -5.50
C ARG A 223 8.63 -8.53 -5.64
N THR A 224 9.64 -8.15 -6.41
CA THR A 224 10.90 -8.91 -6.53
C THR A 224 11.60 -9.02 -5.18
N LYS A 225 11.69 -7.92 -4.43
CA LYS A 225 12.33 -7.90 -3.11
C LYS A 225 11.59 -8.77 -2.08
N PHE A 226 10.26 -8.72 -2.05
CA PHE A 226 9.44 -9.57 -1.17
C PHE A 226 9.51 -11.05 -1.54
N SER A 227 9.70 -11.38 -2.82
CA SER A 227 9.95 -12.75 -3.25
C SER A 227 11.30 -13.27 -2.79
N ALA A 228 12.33 -12.42 -2.77
CA ALA A 228 13.67 -12.80 -2.33
C ALA A 228 13.78 -12.88 -0.79
N GLU A 229 13.07 -12.00 -0.08
CA GLU A 229 13.17 -11.86 1.37
C GLU A 229 11.79 -11.88 2.05
N PRO A 230 11.26 -13.06 2.40
CA PRO A 230 9.96 -13.19 3.06
C PRO A 230 9.87 -12.46 4.40
N ALA A 231 11.00 -12.31 5.11
CA ALA A 231 11.07 -11.55 6.36
C ALA A 231 10.77 -10.06 6.14
N THR A 232 11.32 -9.45 5.08
CA THR A 232 11.06 -8.06 4.68
C THR A 232 9.58 -7.86 4.33
N TYR A 233 8.94 -8.85 3.71
CA TYR A 233 7.50 -8.83 3.45
C TYR A 233 6.65 -8.89 4.72
N ALA A 234 7.06 -9.66 5.73
CA ALA A 234 6.36 -9.70 7.02
C ALA A 234 6.39 -8.32 7.72
N VAL A 235 7.54 -7.66 7.74
CA VAL A 235 7.69 -6.29 8.28
C VAL A 235 6.81 -5.30 7.51
N PHE A 236 6.78 -5.40 6.18
CA PHE A 236 5.89 -4.58 5.34
C PHE A 236 4.41 -4.76 5.72
N GLN A 237 3.94 -6.00 5.90
CA GLN A 237 2.55 -6.29 6.24
C GLN A 237 2.17 -5.74 7.61
N GLU A 238 3.05 -5.88 8.61
CA GLU A 238 2.84 -5.32 9.93
C GLU A 238 2.76 -3.78 9.89
N ALA A 239 3.73 -3.14 9.23
CA ALA A 239 3.74 -1.69 9.04
C ALA A 239 2.47 -1.21 8.34
N LYS A 240 2.05 -1.89 7.26
CA LYS A 240 0.83 -1.55 6.50
C LYS A 240 -0.43 -1.65 7.38
N ALA A 241 -0.54 -2.68 8.21
CA ALA A 241 -1.66 -2.85 9.13
C ALA A 241 -1.72 -1.74 10.20
N VAL A 242 -0.56 -1.34 10.74
CA VAL A 242 -0.45 -0.22 11.69
C VAL A 242 -0.91 1.09 11.03
N TYR A 243 -0.43 1.39 9.83
CA TYR A 243 -0.83 2.61 9.10
C TYR A 243 -2.31 2.61 8.72
N ALA A 244 -2.86 1.49 8.25
CA ALA A 244 -4.28 1.38 7.95
C ALA A 244 -5.16 1.66 9.18
N LYS A 245 -4.77 1.12 10.35
CA LYS A 245 -5.47 1.38 11.62
C LYS A 245 -5.37 2.85 12.05
N TRP A 246 -4.19 3.46 11.91
CA TRP A 246 -3.99 4.87 12.20
C TRP A 246 -4.83 5.77 11.29
N LEU A 247 -4.82 5.55 9.98
CA LEU A 247 -5.62 6.30 9.01
C LEU A 247 -7.13 6.19 9.32
N ALA A 248 -7.61 5.00 9.68
CA ALA A 248 -9.00 4.78 10.11
C ALA A 248 -9.36 5.46 11.44
N SER A 249 -8.38 5.87 12.25
CA SER A 249 -8.58 6.66 13.46
C SER A 249 -8.58 8.16 13.17
N VAL A 250 -7.70 8.63 12.28
CA VAL A 250 -7.59 10.05 11.90
C VAL A 250 -8.83 10.53 11.14
N GLY A 251 -9.40 9.67 10.27
CA GLY A 251 -10.63 9.99 9.55
C GLY A 251 -11.89 10.13 10.42
N ARG A 252 -11.82 9.79 11.71
CA ARG A 252 -12.90 9.95 12.70
C ARG A 252 -12.74 11.19 13.59
N GLY A 253 -11.97 12.18 13.13
CA GLY A 253 -11.93 13.49 13.78
C GLY A 253 -13.34 14.09 13.93
N PRO A 254 -13.63 14.81 15.02
CA PRO A 254 -14.95 15.39 15.26
C PRO A 254 -15.23 16.43 14.18
N GLY A 255 -16.13 16.09 13.26
CA GLY A 255 -16.71 17.00 12.29
C GLY A 255 -17.73 17.93 12.93
#